data_AF-A7GED1-F1
#
_entry.id   AF-A7GED1-F1
#
_cell.length_a   1.000
_cell.length_b   1.000
_cell.length_c   1.000
_cell.angle_alpha   90.00
_cell.angle_beta   90.00
_cell.angle_gamma   90.00
#
_symmetry.space_group_name_H-M   'P 1'
#
loop_
_entity.id
_entity.type
_entity.pdbx_description
1 polymer ?
#
loop_
_entity_poly.entity_id
_entity_poly.type
_entity_poly.pdbx_seq_one_letter_code
_entity_poly.pdbx_strand_id
1 'polypeptide(L)'
;MFGYRIIFDKQNGTVINNYINTEGYIPISHRPKEIDFLDLPYGYNENNFKEAIEYHIDISKDKDATNLKDLIVIAKYREHTETEEEKLKNELLKTQAEVVDLKYKEVLNNKNLNEKEGK
;
A
#
# COMPACT_ATOMS: atom_id res chain seq x y z
N MET A 1 23.35 -3.27 -1.98
CA MET A 1 22.84 -4.15 -3.06
C MET A 1 21.72 -3.41 -3.75
N PHE A 2 21.77 -3.23 -5.07
CA PHE A 2 20.70 -2.60 -5.82
C PHE A 2 19.51 -3.56 -5.89
N GLY A 3 18.31 -3.05 -5.62
CA GLY A 3 17.07 -3.84 -5.64
C GLY A 3 16.44 -3.86 -7.02
N TYR A 4 16.07 -2.66 -7.48
CA TYR A 4 15.29 -2.48 -8.69
C TYR A 4 15.67 -1.17 -9.38
N ARG A 5 15.76 -1.15 -10.71
CA ARG A 5 16.02 0.06 -11.49
C ARG A 5 14.75 0.49 -12.18
N ILE A 6 14.29 1.71 -11.88
CA ILE A 6 13.26 2.39 -12.65
C ILE A 6 13.94 3.09 -13.82
N ILE A 7 13.53 2.78 -15.04
CA ILE A 7 13.87 3.49 -16.27
C ILE A 7 12.65 4.35 -16.61
N PHE A 8 12.86 5.63 -16.86
CA PHE A 8 11.77 6.56 -17.11
C PHE A 8 12.09 7.54 -18.25
N ASP A 9 11.06 8.09 -18.87
CA ASP A 9 11.18 9.20 -19.82
C ASP A 9 11.58 10.46 -19.06
N LYS A 10 12.76 11.00 -19.38
CA LYS A 10 13.31 12.17 -18.71
C LYS A 10 12.47 13.43 -18.89
N GLN A 11 11.62 13.50 -19.92
CA GLN A 11 10.80 14.67 -20.23
C GLN A 11 9.48 14.74 -19.46
N ASN A 12 8.94 13.60 -19.03
CA ASN A 12 7.60 13.56 -18.43
C ASN A 12 7.49 12.60 -17.23
N GLY A 13 8.55 11.87 -16.89
CA GLY A 13 8.58 10.98 -15.73
C GLY A 13 7.93 9.63 -15.93
N THR A 14 7.42 9.32 -17.13
CA THR A 14 6.72 8.07 -17.42
C THR A 14 7.65 6.88 -17.25
N VAL A 15 7.24 5.90 -16.43
CA VAL A 15 8.02 4.69 -16.19
C VAL A 15 7.95 3.77 -17.41
N ILE A 16 9.12 3.43 -17.94
CA ILE A 16 9.29 2.67 -19.19
C ILE A 16 9.37 1.16 -18.94
N ASN A 17 9.75 0.73 -17.73
CA ASN A 17 9.87 -0.70 -17.38
C ASN A 17 8.62 -1.52 -17.74
N ASN A 18 7.44 -0.93 -17.65
CA ASN A 18 6.16 -1.60 -17.93
C ASN A 18 5.86 -1.74 -19.43
N TYR A 19 6.57 -1.02 -20.30
CA TYR A 19 6.36 -1.01 -21.74
C TYR A 19 7.46 -1.75 -22.52
N ILE A 20 8.56 -2.11 -21.84
CA ILE A 20 9.64 -2.90 -22.43
C ILE A 20 9.21 -4.37 -22.47
N ASN A 21 9.14 -4.94 -23.66
CA ASN A 21 8.92 -6.38 -23.81
C ASN A 21 10.23 -7.18 -23.56
N THR A 22 10.13 -8.51 -23.60
CA THR A 22 11.27 -9.42 -23.41
C THR A 22 12.39 -9.26 -24.43
N GLU A 23 12.11 -8.66 -25.58
CA GLU A 23 13.07 -8.38 -26.67
C GLU A 23 13.67 -6.97 -26.57
N GLY A 24 13.31 -6.20 -25.53
CA GLY A 24 13.77 -4.81 -25.35
C GLY A 24 13.02 -3.78 -26.18
N TYR A 25 11.92 -4.17 -26.85
CA TYR A 25 11.12 -3.27 -27.67
C TYR A 25 10.15 -2.44 -26.80
N ILE A 26 10.10 -1.14 -27.10
CA ILE A 26 9.15 -0.17 -26.53
C ILE A 26 8.25 0.33 -27.67
N PRO A 27 6.90 0.27 -27.53
CA PRO A 27 5.95 0.83 -28.49
C PRO A 27 6.23 2.31 -28.80
N ILE A 28 6.01 2.73 -30.05
CA ILE A 28 6.28 4.11 -30.49
C ILE A 28 5.54 5.14 -29.61
N SER A 29 4.30 4.83 -29.21
CA SER A 29 3.50 5.69 -28.34
C SER A 29 4.10 5.94 -26.95
N HIS A 30 5.05 5.11 -26.53
CA HIS A 30 5.71 5.17 -25.22
C HIS A 30 7.23 5.25 -25.35
N ARG A 31 7.76 5.43 -26.56
CA ARG A 31 9.19 5.52 -26.79
C ARG A 31 9.69 6.92 -26.39
N PRO A 32 10.53 7.03 -25.35
CA PRO A 32 11.02 8.31 -24.89
C PRO A 32 12.03 8.91 -25.87
N LYS A 33 12.14 10.24 -25.87
CA LYS A 33 13.23 10.95 -26.59
C LYS A 33 14.56 10.83 -25.86
N GLU A 34 14.50 10.93 -24.53
CA GLU A 34 15.64 10.75 -23.63
C GLU A 34 15.20 9.86 -22.47
N ILE A 35 16.05 8.90 -22.12
CA ILE A 35 15.85 8.06 -20.94
C ILE A 35 16.69 8.57 -19.78
N ASP A 36 16.17 8.34 -18.58
CA ASP A 36 16.96 8.39 -17.37
C ASP A 36 16.59 7.20 -16.46
N PHE A 37 17.35 6.99 -15.41
CA PHE A 37 17.12 5.90 -14.46
C PHE A 37 17.27 6.34 -13.01
N LEU A 38 16.58 5.60 -12.15
CA LEU A 38 16.61 5.70 -10.70
C LEU A 38 16.85 4.30 -10.12
N ASP A 39 17.97 4.16 -9.42
CA ASP A 39 18.33 2.91 -8.75
C ASP A 39 17.74 2.88 -7.33
N LEU A 40 16.86 1.91 -7.09
CA LEU A 40 16.24 1.73 -5.80
C LEU A 40 17.08 0.83 -4.89
N PRO A 41 17.14 1.14 -3.58
CA PRO A 41 17.66 0.20 -2.58
C PRO A 41 16.90 -1.13 -2.61
N TYR A 42 17.58 -2.21 -2.22
CA TYR A 42 16.96 -3.53 -2.05
C TYR A 42 15.74 -3.45 -1.11
N GLY A 43 14.62 -4.05 -1.52
CA GLY A 43 13.36 -4.05 -0.75
C GLY A 43 12.58 -2.72 -0.77
N TYR A 44 13.06 -1.66 -1.43
CA TYR A 44 12.35 -0.37 -1.41
C TYR A 44 10.96 -0.46 -2.05
N ASN A 45 10.84 -1.10 -3.21
CA ASN A 45 9.56 -1.32 -3.89
C ASN A 45 8.57 -2.09 -2.99
N GLU A 46 9.01 -3.23 -2.44
CA GLU A 46 8.21 -4.10 -1.58
C GLU A 46 7.61 -3.37 -0.38
N ASN A 47 8.34 -2.41 0.19
CA ASN A 47 7.94 -1.69 1.39
C ASN A 47 7.17 -0.39 1.14
N ASN A 48 7.30 0.24 -0.03
CA ASN A 48 6.81 1.60 -0.24
C ASN A 48 5.71 1.70 -1.31
N PHE A 49 5.72 0.84 -2.33
CA PHE A 49 4.75 0.94 -3.42
C PHE A 49 4.49 -0.37 -4.16
N LYS A 50 4.67 -1.51 -3.48
CA LYS A 50 4.34 -2.85 -4.00
C LYS A 50 2.93 -2.94 -4.58
N GLU A 51 1.98 -2.24 -3.96
CA GLU A 51 0.59 -2.22 -4.37
C GLU A 51 0.27 -1.08 -5.35
N ALA A 52 1.25 -0.28 -5.79
CA ALA A 52 1.03 0.74 -6.82
C ALA A 52 0.83 0.08 -8.19
N ILE A 53 -0.25 0.45 -8.87
CA ILE A 53 -0.52 0.05 -10.26
C ILE A 53 0.10 1.06 -11.23
N GLU A 54 -0.03 2.35 -10.91
CA GLU A 54 0.43 3.45 -11.76
C GLU A 54 1.24 4.43 -10.92
N TYR A 55 2.44 4.75 -11.38
CA TYR A 55 3.33 5.72 -10.76
C TYR A 55 4.27 6.34 -11.79
N HIS A 56 4.80 7.51 -11.49
CA HIS A 56 5.75 8.26 -12.33
C HIS A 56 6.82 8.94 -11.48
N ILE A 57 7.89 9.41 -12.13
CA ILE A 57 8.95 10.19 -11.51
C ILE A 57 8.62 11.68 -11.64
N ASP A 58 8.68 12.42 -10.54
CA ASP A 58 8.51 13.87 -10.57
C ASP A 58 9.77 14.54 -11.16
N ILE A 59 9.72 14.81 -12.46
CA ILE A 59 10.84 15.43 -13.21
C ILE A 59 11.07 16.91 -12.86
N SER A 60 10.19 17.53 -12.07
CA SER A 60 10.44 18.89 -11.56
C SER A 60 11.46 18.91 -10.42
N LYS A 61 11.77 17.74 -9.85
CA LYS A 61 12.70 17.57 -8.72
C LYS A 61 14.03 17.01 -9.19
N ASP A 62 15.09 17.45 -8.54
CA ASP A 62 16.42 16.87 -8.74
C ASP A 62 16.50 15.49 -8.09
N LYS A 63 16.69 14.45 -8.90
CA LYS A 63 16.74 13.06 -8.45
C LYS A 63 17.91 12.75 -7.51
N ASP A 64 19.01 13.51 -7.59
CA ASP A 64 20.21 13.26 -6.80
C ASP A 64 20.15 13.96 -5.43
N ALA A 65 19.30 14.99 -5.31
CA ALA A 65 19.10 15.75 -4.07
C ALA A 65 17.76 15.43 -3.35
N THR A 66 16.83 14.76 -4.02
CA THR A 66 15.47 14.51 -3.49
C THR A 66 15.34 13.11 -2.90
N ASN A 67 14.66 12.99 -1.76
CA ASN A 67 14.33 11.68 -1.21
C ASN A 67 13.39 10.90 -2.14
N LEU A 68 13.63 9.59 -2.27
CA LEU A 68 12.86 8.69 -3.15
C LEU A 68 11.33 8.78 -2.93
N LYS A 69 10.87 8.92 -1.68
CA LYS A 69 9.44 9.03 -1.32
C LYS A 69 8.77 10.27 -1.90
N ASP A 70 9.54 11.34 -2.11
CA ASP A 70 9.06 12.63 -2.60
C ASP A 70 9.27 12.73 -4.13
N LEU A 71 10.14 11.89 -4.68
CA LEU A 71 10.45 11.81 -6.11
C LEU A 71 9.50 10.87 -6.88
N ILE A 72 9.07 9.77 -6.25
CA ILE A 72 8.17 8.79 -6.87
C ILE A 72 6.73 9.14 -6.52
N VAL A 73 5.93 9.49 -7.53
CA VAL A 73 4.54 9.88 -7.38
C VAL A 73 3.63 8.73 -7.78
N ILE A 74 2.89 8.19 -6.81
CA ILE A 74 1.93 7.11 -7.04
C ILE A 74 0.62 7.73 -7.50
N ALA A 75 0.23 7.42 -8.74
CA ALA A 75 -1.01 7.88 -9.33
C ALA A 75 -2.19 6.99 -8.94
N LYS A 76 -1.94 5.68 -8.78
CA LYS A 76 -2.98 4.71 -8.47
C LYS A 76 -2.44 3.52 -7.68
N TYR A 77 -3.12 3.20 -6.58
CA TYR A 77 -2.93 1.95 -5.86
C TYR A 77 -3.91 0.88 -6.37
N ARG A 78 -3.52 -0.38 -6.19
CA ARG A 78 -4.41 -1.52 -6.33
C ARG A 78 -5.52 -1.37 -5.29
N GLU A 79 -6.75 -1.47 -5.77
CA GLU A 79 -7.90 -1.51 -4.89
C GLU A 79 -7.75 -2.74 -3.98
N HIS A 80 -7.80 -2.51 -2.67
CA HIS A 80 -7.73 -3.59 -1.71
C HIS A 80 -9.07 -4.31 -1.71
N THR A 81 -9.07 -5.53 -2.24
CA THR A 81 -10.18 -6.47 -2.05
C THR A 81 -9.93 -7.22 -0.74
N GLU A 82 -10.86 -7.09 0.20
CA GLU A 82 -10.84 -7.86 1.46
C GLU A 82 -10.76 -9.35 1.13
N THR A 83 -9.79 -10.04 1.71
CA THR A 83 -9.67 -11.49 1.61
C THR A 83 -10.69 -12.19 2.52
N GLU A 84 -11.08 -13.43 2.19
CA GLU A 84 -11.95 -14.21 3.09
C GLU A 84 -11.34 -14.38 4.49
N GLU A 85 -10.00 -14.44 4.60
CA GLU A 85 -9.32 -14.49 5.90
C GLU A 85 -9.50 -13.19 6.69
N GLU A 86 -9.31 -12.03 6.06
CA GLU A 86 -9.53 -10.72 6.69
C GLU A 86 -10.99 -10.55 7.13
N LYS A 87 -11.93 -10.96 6.27
CA LYS A 87 -13.35 -10.96 6.57
C LYS A 87 -13.68 -11.83 7.77
N LEU A 88 -13.23 -13.08 7.78
CA LEU A 88 -13.43 -14.00 8.90
C LEU A 88 -12.82 -13.47 10.21
N LYS A 89 -11.63 -12.87 10.13
CA LYS A 89 -10.97 -12.23 11.28
C LYS A 89 -11.79 -11.06 11.80
N ASN A 90 -12.32 -10.22 10.92
CA ASN A 90 -13.17 -9.09 11.29
C ASN A 90 -14.49 -9.55 11.93
N GLU A 91 -15.12 -10.60 11.40
CA GLU A 91 -16.32 -11.22 11.97
C GLU A 91 -16.06 -11.83 13.35
N LEU A 92 -14.94 -12.53 13.52
CA LEU A 92 -14.52 -13.09 14.81
C LEU A 92 -14.31 -11.99 15.85
N LEU A 93 -13.64 -10.89 15.50
CA LEU A 93 -13.41 -9.76 16.39
C LEU A 93 -14.72 -9.09 16.82
N LYS A 94 -15.65 -8.87 15.89
CA LYS A 94 -16.99 -8.33 16.19
C LYS A 94 -17.75 -9.24 17.15
N THR A 95 -17.76 -10.54 16.87
CA THR A 95 -18.43 -11.54 17.72
C THR A 95 -17.83 -11.57 19.13
N GLN A 96 -16.51 -11.51 19.25
CA GLN A 96 -15.85 -11.46 20.57
C GLN A 96 -16.20 -10.19 21.35
N ALA A 97 -16.25 -9.04 20.68
CA ALA A 97 -16.65 -7.78 21.30
C ALA A 97 -18.08 -7.84 21.84
N GLU A 98 -19.02 -8.40 21.07
CA GLU A 98 -20.41 -8.59 21.49
C GLU A 98 -20.54 -9.53 22.69
N VAL A 99 -19.82 -10.67 22.68
CA VAL A 99 -19.81 -11.61 23.80
C VAL A 99 -19.27 -10.96 25.08
N VAL A 100 -18.21 -10.15 24.96
CA VAL A 100 -17.64 -9.42 26.11
C VAL A 100 -18.65 -8.41 26.67
N ASP A 101 -19.32 -7.64 25.81
CA ASP A 101 -20.34 -6.67 26.21
C ASP A 101 -21.53 -7.34 26.91
N LEU A 102 -22.02 -8.46 26.38
CA LEU A 102 -23.10 -9.23 27.01
C LEU A 102 -22.71 -9.76 28.38
N LYS A 103 -21.51 -10.35 28.51
CA LYS A 103 -21.00 -10.83 29.81
C LYS A 103 -20.83 -9.69 30.81
N TYR A 104 -20.38 -8.53 30.35
CA TYR A 104 -20.24 -7.36 31.20
C TYR A 104 -21.60 -6.90 31.75
N LYS A 105 -22.62 -6.84 30.90
CA LYS A 105 -24.01 -6.51 31.28
C LYS A 105 -24.59 -7.54 32.26
N GLU A 106 -24.34 -8.83 32.05
CA GLU A 106 -24.79 -9.90 32.94
C GLU A 106 -24.17 -9.75 34.34
N VAL A 107 -22.85 -9.53 34.42
CA VAL A 107 -22.14 -9.32 35.69
C VAL A 107 -22.66 -8.08 36.42
N LEU A 108 -22.89 -6.98 35.72
CA LEU A 108 -23.49 -5.77 36.30
C LEU A 108 -24.89 -6.04 36.86
N ASN A 109 -25.73 -6.74 36.10
CA ASN A 109 -27.09 -7.04 36.53
C ASN A 109 -27.10 -7.93 37.78
N ASN A 110 -26.24 -8.96 37.82
CA ASN A 110 -26.12 -9.86 38.97
C ASN A 110 -25.59 -9.14 40.22
N LYS A 111 -24.65 -8.21 40.08
CA LYS A 111 -24.22 -7.35 41.20
C LYS A 111 -25.36 -6.50 41.75
N ASN A 112 -26.12 -5.86 40.87
CA ASN A 112 -27.24 -5.00 41.26
C ASN A 112 -28.39 -5.78 41.94
N LEU A 113 -28.60 -7.05 41.59
CA LEU A 113 -29.59 -7.92 42.23
C LEU A 113 -29.14 -8.31 43.66
N ASN A 114 -27.88 -8.74 43.81
CA ASN A 114 -27.33 -9.12 45.12
C ASN A 114 -27.30 -7.93 46.12
N GLU A 115 -27.09 -6.70 45.65
CA GLU A 115 -27.15 -5.50 46.49
C GLU A 115 -28.57 -5.12 46.93
N LYS A 116 -29.61 -5.58 46.21
CA LYS A 116 -31.02 -5.34 46.55
C LYS A 116 -31.59 -6.39 47.51
N GLU A 117 -31.09 -7.62 47.49
CA GLU A 117 -31.53 -8.70 48.40
C GLU A 117 -30.80 -8.69 49.76
N GLY A 118 -29.69 -7.97 49.87
CA GLY A 118 -28.92 -7.81 51.12
C GLY A 118 -29.38 -6.67 52.05
N LYS A 119 -30.57 -6.07 51.82
CA LYS A 119 -31.20 -5.04 52.67
C LYS A 119 -32.56 -5.51 53.14
#